data_AF-A0A1Q8ECW9-F1
#
_entry.id   AF-A0A1Q8ECW9-F1
#
_cell.length_a   1.000
_cell.length_b   1.000
_cell.length_c   1.000
_cell.angle_alpha   90.00
_cell.angle_beta   90.00
_cell.angle_gamma   90.00
#
_symmetry.space_group_name_H-M   'P 1'
#
loop_
_entity.id
_entity.type
_entity.pdbx_description
1 polymer ?
#
loop_
_entity_poly.entity_id
_entity_poly.type
_entity_poly.pdbx_seq_one_letter_code
_entity_poly.pdbx_strand_id
1 'polypeptide(L)'
;MGNRRMMSKTVTQTQRFLTLPLEAQAFYFHMLQNTDDDGVCEAYMILRLTGLTEDILDILEEAELVKQLNDELVYHITDFHEQNYIDMRRYNESKYVGLLYEYDILTTKEYHDLS
;
A
#
# COMPACT_ATOMS: atom_id res chain seq x y z
N MET A 1 15.10 13.90 -4.66
CA MET A 1 15.03 12.42 -4.67
C MET A 1 13.57 12.09 -4.93
N GLY A 2 13.26 11.51 -6.09
CA GLY A 2 11.89 11.27 -6.56
C GLY A 2 11.14 10.24 -5.71
N ASN A 3 9.86 10.05 -6.03
CA ASN A 3 8.89 9.12 -5.43
C ASN A 3 9.48 7.73 -5.19
N ARG A 4 10.18 7.56 -4.06
CA ARG A 4 10.83 6.33 -3.64
C ARG A 4 10.02 5.73 -2.51
N ARG A 5 9.81 4.43 -2.58
CA ARG A 5 9.17 3.65 -1.53
C ARG A 5 10.17 2.62 -1.03
N MET A 6 10.22 2.46 0.28
CA MET A 6 11.10 1.53 0.97
C MET A 6 10.32 0.28 1.33
N MET A 7 10.94 -0.88 1.07
CA MET A 7 10.47 -2.18 1.54
C MET A 7 11.19 -2.49 2.85
N SER A 8 10.47 -2.46 3.97
CA SER A 8 11.10 -2.67 5.28
C SER A 8 11.13 -4.14 5.65
N LYS A 9 12.20 -4.55 6.34
CA LYS A 9 12.26 -5.85 7.02
C LYS A 9 11.24 -6.01 8.15
N THR A 10 10.78 -4.89 8.72
CA THR A 10 9.79 -4.91 9.82
C THR A 10 8.46 -5.50 9.36
N VAL A 11 8.15 -5.43 8.06
CA VAL A 11 7.00 -6.09 7.44
C VAL A 11 7.41 -7.36 6.69
N THR A 12 8.47 -7.31 5.88
CA THR A 12 8.85 -8.44 5.01
C THR A 12 9.46 -9.64 5.74
N GLN A 13 9.84 -9.52 7.01
CA GLN A 13 10.29 -10.64 7.85
C GLN A 13 9.22 -11.11 8.84
N THR A 14 7.99 -10.62 8.74
CA THR A 14 6.87 -11.10 9.55
C THR A 14 6.39 -12.46 9.08
N GLN A 15 5.77 -13.22 9.99
CA GLN A 15 5.17 -14.50 9.62
C GLN A 15 4.10 -14.35 8.53
N ARG A 16 3.20 -13.35 8.65
CA ARG A 16 2.13 -13.11 7.67
C ARG A 16 2.65 -12.88 6.26
N PHE A 17 3.79 -12.20 6.12
CA PHE A 17 4.42 -11.97 4.82
C PHE A 17 5.14 -13.23 4.31
N LEU A 18 5.93 -13.88 5.16
CA LEU A 18 6.76 -15.03 4.77
C LEU A 18 5.95 -16.29 4.42
N THR A 19 4.69 -16.38 4.88
CA THR A 19 3.78 -17.48 4.52
C THR A 19 3.09 -17.30 3.16
N LEU A 20 3.23 -16.14 2.52
CA LEU A 20 2.61 -15.87 1.23
C LEU A 20 3.29 -16.62 0.07
N PRO A 21 2.53 -16.98 -0.99
CA PRO A 21 3.10 -17.36 -2.27
C PRO A 21 4.06 -16.27 -2.81
N LEU A 22 5.07 -16.68 -3.57
CA LEU A 22 6.09 -15.75 -4.09
C LEU A 22 5.47 -14.69 -5.02
N GLU A 23 4.42 -15.06 -5.75
CA GLU A 23 3.64 -14.17 -6.60
C GLU A 23 2.98 -13.05 -5.79
N ALA A 24 2.37 -13.38 -4.64
CA ALA A 24 1.76 -12.39 -3.75
C ALA A 24 2.82 -11.48 -3.10
N GLN A 25 3.96 -12.05 -2.68
CA GLN A 25 5.08 -11.24 -2.16
C GLN A 25 5.60 -10.26 -3.21
N ALA A 26 5.80 -10.72 -4.46
CA ALA A 26 6.23 -9.88 -5.56
C ALA A 26 5.19 -8.81 -5.91
N PHE A 27 3.91 -9.17 -5.92
CA PHE A 27 2.81 -8.24 -6.19
C PHE A 27 2.72 -7.14 -5.14
N TYR A 28 2.84 -7.49 -3.85
CA TYR A 28 2.91 -6.52 -2.76
C TYR A 28 4.05 -5.49 -2.96
N PHE A 29 5.24 -5.94 -3.39
CA PHE A 29 6.34 -5.02 -3.69
C PHE A 29 6.03 -4.09 -4.86
N HIS A 30 5.36 -4.60 -5.90
CA HIS A 30 4.90 -3.75 -6.98
C HIS A 30 3.84 -2.74 -6.52
N MET A 31 2.89 -3.13 -5.68
CA MET A 31 1.90 -2.21 -5.10
C MET A 31 2.58 -1.12 -4.27
N LEU A 32 3.44 -1.50 -3.34
CA LEU A 32 4.16 -0.56 -2.48
C LEU A 32 4.93 0.47 -3.30
N GLN A 33 5.64 0.05 -4.35
CA GLN A 33 6.39 0.93 -5.24
C GLN A 33 5.51 1.93 -6.01
N ASN A 34 4.24 1.62 -6.23
CA ASN A 34 3.28 2.43 -6.99
C ASN A 34 2.30 3.20 -6.09
N THR A 35 2.56 3.27 -4.79
CA THR A 35 1.75 4.07 -3.86
C THR A 35 1.95 5.58 -4.03
N ASP A 36 0.89 6.35 -3.81
CA ASP A 36 0.98 7.79 -3.55
C ASP A 36 1.52 8.07 -2.14
N ASP A 37 1.57 9.35 -1.76
CA ASP A 37 2.19 9.76 -0.49
C ASP A 37 1.33 9.44 0.74
N ASP A 38 0.10 8.92 0.58
CA ASP A 38 -0.74 8.39 1.67
C ASP A 38 -0.86 6.86 1.61
N GLY A 39 -0.02 6.18 0.83
CA GLY A 39 0.00 4.73 0.78
C GLY A 39 -1.09 4.09 -0.08
N VAL A 40 -1.77 4.87 -0.94
CA VAL A 40 -2.82 4.36 -1.82
C VAL A 40 -2.27 3.99 -3.19
N CYS A 41 -2.73 2.87 -3.74
CA CYS A 41 -2.31 2.33 -5.03
C CYS A 41 -3.50 1.78 -5.85
N GLU A 42 -3.49 2.01 -7.16
CA GLU A 42 -4.41 1.37 -8.10
C GLU A 42 -3.84 0.02 -8.56
N ALA A 43 -4.41 -1.08 -8.08
CA ALA A 43 -3.89 -2.42 -8.34
C ALA A 43 -4.11 -2.90 -9.80
N TYR A 44 -5.15 -2.40 -10.47
CA TYR A 44 -5.50 -2.81 -11.84
C TYR A 44 -4.31 -2.72 -12.80
N MET A 45 -3.59 -1.59 -12.80
CA MET A 45 -2.44 -1.39 -13.69
C MET A 45 -1.30 -2.38 -13.42
N ILE A 46 -1.13 -2.77 -12.15
CA ILE A 46 -0.08 -3.71 -11.75
C ILE A 46 -0.45 -5.13 -12.17
N LEU A 47 -1.71 -5.55 -12.00
CA LEU A 47 -2.20 -6.83 -12.51
C LEU A 47 -1.97 -6.94 -14.02
N ARG A 48 -2.26 -5.87 -14.77
CA ARG A 48 -2.00 -5.81 -16.21
C ARG A 48 -0.52 -5.93 -16.56
N LEU A 49 0.37 -5.38 -15.74
CA LEU A 49 1.81 -5.38 -15.96
C LEU A 49 2.46 -6.72 -15.59
N THR A 50 2.01 -7.36 -14.52
CA THR A 50 2.58 -8.64 -14.03
C THR A 50 1.95 -9.86 -14.68
N GLY A 51 0.73 -9.74 -15.22
CA GLY A 51 -0.03 -10.86 -15.77
C GLY A 51 -0.62 -11.78 -14.68
N LEU A 52 -0.61 -11.33 -13.42
CA LEU A 52 -1.25 -12.04 -12.32
C LEU A 52 -2.77 -11.83 -12.33
N THR A 53 -3.46 -12.73 -11.65
CA THR A 53 -4.92 -12.74 -11.48
C THR A 53 -5.34 -11.99 -10.21
N GLU A 54 -6.60 -11.58 -10.15
CA GLU A 54 -7.15 -10.78 -9.04
C GLU A 54 -7.16 -11.53 -7.70
N ASP A 55 -7.14 -12.87 -7.69
CA ASP A 55 -7.04 -13.71 -6.47
C ASP A 55 -5.80 -13.42 -5.62
N ILE A 56 -4.74 -12.87 -6.21
CA ILE A 56 -3.57 -12.39 -5.46
C ILE A 56 -3.94 -11.25 -4.49
N LEU A 57 -4.93 -10.42 -4.82
CA LEU A 57 -5.41 -9.36 -3.95
C LEU A 57 -6.14 -9.93 -2.74
N ASP A 58 -6.96 -10.97 -2.92
CA ASP A 58 -7.64 -11.67 -1.82
C ASP A 58 -6.63 -12.22 -0.82
N ILE A 59 -5.55 -12.85 -1.31
CA ILE A 59 -4.45 -13.36 -0.49
C ILE A 59 -3.78 -12.25 0.33
N LEU A 60 -3.58 -11.06 -0.27
CA LEU A 60 -2.96 -9.93 0.41
C LEU A 60 -3.89 -9.26 1.44
N GLU A 61 -5.20 -9.21 1.16
CA GLU A 61 -6.19 -8.69 2.10
C GLU A 61 -6.40 -9.64 3.29
N GLU A 62 -6.47 -10.96 3.04
CA GLU A 62 -6.50 -11.99 4.10
C GLU A 62 -5.26 -11.93 5.01
N ALA A 63 -4.11 -11.56 4.44
CA ALA A 63 -2.87 -11.33 5.19
C ALA A 63 -2.78 -9.96 5.85
N GLU A 64 -3.81 -9.11 5.74
CA GLU A 64 -3.88 -7.76 6.30
C GLU A 64 -2.73 -6.83 5.85
N LEU A 65 -2.16 -7.06 4.66
CA LEU A 65 -1.08 -6.24 4.09
C LEU A 65 -1.61 -5.10 3.23
N VAL A 66 -2.83 -5.25 2.71
CA VAL A 66 -3.53 -4.25 1.91
C VAL A 66 -4.98 -4.18 2.34
N LYS A 67 -5.62 -3.04 2.08
CA LYS A 67 -7.05 -2.84 2.29
C LYS A 67 -7.71 -2.31 1.03
N GLN A 68 -8.73 -3.01 0.52
CA GLN A 68 -9.51 -2.49 -0.61
C GLN A 68 -10.33 -1.28 -0.17
N LEU A 69 -10.29 -0.21 -0.96
CA LEU A 69 -10.99 1.05 -0.72
C LEU A 69 -12.23 1.22 -1.61
N ASN A 70 -12.26 0.60 -2.80
CA ASN A 70 -13.42 0.65 -3.69
C ASN A 70 -13.45 -0.52 -4.70
N ASP A 71 -14.51 -0.59 -5.49
CA ASP A 71 -14.70 -1.60 -6.55
C ASP A 71 -13.82 -1.38 -7.79
N GLU A 72 -13.08 -0.27 -7.88
CA GLU A 72 -12.14 0.03 -8.98
C GLU A 72 -10.72 -0.46 -8.71
N LEU A 73 -10.57 -1.41 -7.78
CA LEU A 73 -9.28 -1.98 -7.34
C LEU A 73 -8.31 -0.93 -6.81
N VAL A 74 -8.81 0.07 -6.07
CA VAL A 74 -8.00 0.99 -5.29
C VAL A 74 -7.74 0.38 -3.92
N TYR A 75 -6.47 0.31 -3.51
CA TYR A 75 -6.05 -0.30 -2.26
C TYR A 75 -5.13 0.64 -1.46
N HIS A 76 -5.21 0.56 -0.13
CA HIS A 76 -4.25 1.16 0.79
C HIS A 76 -3.27 0.10 1.32
N ILE A 77 -1.98 0.43 1.42
CA ILE A 77 -0.99 -0.44 2.09
C ILE A 77 -1.09 -0.23 3.60
N THR A 78 -1.49 -1.25 4.35
CA THR A 78 -1.81 -1.13 5.79
C THR A 78 -0.63 -0.65 6.64
N ASP A 79 0.58 -1.17 6.39
CA ASP A 79 1.79 -0.81 7.13
C ASP A 79 2.59 0.32 6.47
N PHE A 80 1.96 1.19 5.67
CA PHE A 80 2.68 2.15 4.84
C PHE A 80 3.64 3.04 5.65
N HIS A 81 3.16 3.66 6.73
CA HIS A 81 3.96 4.57 7.57
C HIS A 81 5.03 3.87 8.41
N GLU A 82 4.91 2.56 8.64
CA GLU A 82 5.97 1.79 9.32
C GLU A 82 7.22 1.67 8.44
N GLN A 83 7.01 1.63 7.11
CA GLN A 83 8.07 1.36 6.15
C GLN A 83 8.54 2.62 5.43
N ASN A 84 7.68 3.64 5.31
CA ASN A 84 7.91 4.83 4.49
C ASN A 84 7.77 6.10 5.30
N TYR A 85 8.86 6.88 5.31
CA TYR A 85 8.85 8.27 5.76
C TYR A 85 8.67 9.21 4.56
N ILE A 86 7.68 10.08 4.64
CA ILE A 86 7.39 11.10 3.63
C ILE A 86 7.81 12.47 4.17
N ASP A 87 8.57 13.22 3.38
CA ASP A 87 8.96 14.59 3.71
C ASP A 87 7.77 15.55 3.49
N MET A 88 7.26 16.11 4.59
CA MET A 88 6.09 17.01 4.58
C MET A 88 6.26 18.24 3.69
N ARG A 89 7.50 18.65 3.39
CA ARG A 89 7.75 19.78 2.45
C ARG A 89 7.40 19.44 1.01
N ARG A 90 7.22 18.16 0.69
CA ARG A 90 6.96 17.64 -0.67
C ARG A 90 5.75 16.72 -0.73
N TYR A 91 5.03 16.59 0.38
CA TYR A 91 3.84 15.77 0.50
C TYR A 91 2.78 16.23 -0.51
N ASN A 92 2.21 15.26 -1.24
CA ASN A 92 1.06 15.46 -2.10
C ASN A 92 -0.07 14.57 -1.61
N GLU A 93 -1.17 15.20 -1.20
CA GLU A 93 -2.35 14.48 -0.73
C GLU A 93 -2.92 13.54 -1.80
N SER A 94 -3.37 12.38 -1.35
CA SER A 94 -4.00 11.38 -2.20
C SER A 94 -5.24 11.93 -2.87
N LYS A 95 -5.40 11.62 -4.17
CA LYS A 95 -6.67 11.86 -4.87
C LYS A 95 -7.83 11.04 -4.28
N TYR A 96 -7.53 10.02 -3.48
CA TYR A 96 -8.48 9.13 -2.81
C TYR A 96 -8.69 9.47 -1.34
N VAL A 97 -8.34 10.68 -0.89
CA VAL A 97 -8.50 11.12 0.51
C VAL A 97 -9.91 10.87 1.07
N GLY A 98 -10.95 11.02 0.25
CA GLY A 98 -12.33 10.71 0.66
C GLY A 98 -12.52 9.24 1.05
N LEU A 99 -11.93 8.31 0.29
CA LEU A 99 -11.97 6.89 0.61
C LEU A 99 -11.17 6.56 1.87
N LEU A 100 -10.02 7.23 2.09
CA LEU A 100 -9.25 7.04 3.32
C LEU A 100 -10.10 7.37 4.56
N TYR A 101 -10.83 8.49 4.50
CA TYR A 101 -11.73 8.89 5.59
C TYR A 101 -12.93 7.97 5.78
N GLU A 102 -13.48 7.38 4.72
CA GLU A 102 -14.57 6.39 4.84
C GLU A 102 -14.16 5.14 5.64
N TYR A 103 -12.87 4.81 5.63
CA TYR A 103 -12.30 3.66 6.34
C TYR A 103 -11.53 4.04 7.61
N ASP A 104 -11.65 5.28 8.10
CA ASP A 104 -10.92 5.81 9.26
C ASP A 104 -9.39 5.67 9.13
N ILE A 105 -8.87 5.73 7.90
CA ILE A 105 -7.44 5.69 7.62
C ILE A 105 -6.91 7.12 7.59
N LEU A 106 -5.84 7.36 8.35
CA LEU A 106 -5.18 8.66 8.41
C LEU A 106 -4.39 8.92 7.13
N THR A 107 -4.43 10.17 6.66
CA THR A 107 -3.44 10.65 5.70
C THR A 107 -2.06 10.73 6.37
N THR A 108 -0.99 10.73 5.58
CA THR A 108 0.38 10.91 6.08
C THR A 108 0.54 12.21 6.85
N LYS A 109 -0.17 13.27 6.42
CA LYS A 109 -0.14 14.55 7.12
C LYS A 109 -0.72 14.42 8.53
N GLU A 110 -1.87 13.78 8.67
CA GLU A 110 -2.51 13.54 9.97
C GLU A 110 -1.71 12.58 10.84
N TYR A 111 -1.14 11.52 10.24
CA TYR A 111 -0.25 10.59 10.92
C TYR A 111 0.95 11.31 11.54
N HIS A 112 1.58 12.22 10.80
CA HIS A 112 2.72 13.02 11.28
C HIS A 112 2.33 13.98 12.41
N ASP A 113 1.10 14.51 12.41
CA ASP A 113 0.64 15.41 13.49
C ASP A 113 0.38 14.66 14.82
N LEU A 114 0.25 13.33 14.79
CA LEU A 114 0.05 12.47 15.96
C LEU A 114 1.34 11.85 16.52
N SER A 115 2.43 11.80 15.73
CA SER A 115 3.71 11.14 16.06
C SER A 115 4.72 12.07 16.72
#